data_AF-X0VVF9-F1
#
_entry.id   AF-X0VVF9-F1
#
_cell.length_a   1.000
_cell.length_b   1.000
_cell.length_c   1.000
_cell.angle_alpha   90.00
_cell.angle_beta   90.00
_cell.angle_gamma   90.00
#
_symmetry.space_group_name_H-M   'P 1'
#
loop_
_entity.id
_entity.type
_entity.pdbx_description
1 polymer ?
#
loop_
_entity_poly.entity_id
_entity_poly.type
_entity_poly.pdbx_seq_one_letter_code
_entity_poly.pdbx_strand_id
1 'polypeptide(L)'
;MIFGADPETIEGLKYAGFDVVSLANNHFGDQGVAGMNFTLSHLNKNEIEFIGAGESEVKAREPKIIERNGVKFAFLGYNDTKSAIRKGYAATSEKPGVAVLT
;
A
#
# COMPACT_ATOMS: atom_id res chain seq x y z
N MET A 1 10.96 6.47 0.33
CA MET A 1 10.06 5.34 0.03
C MET A 1 10.90 4.14 -0.44
N ILE A 2 10.48 2.86 -0.34
CA ILE A 2 11.02 1.82 -1.25
C ILE A 2 9.92 1.12 -2.03
N PHE A 3 9.60 1.78 -3.14
CA PHE A 3 9.26 1.11 -4.39
C PHE A 3 10.35 1.45 -5.40
N GLY A 4 11.54 0.86 -5.20
CA GLY A 4 12.73 1.12 -6.01
C GLY A 4 13.28 2.57 -5.98
N ALA A 5 12.67 3.47 -5.21
CA ALA A 5 13.04 4.89 -5.12
C ALA A 5 13.88 5.19 -3.86
N ASP A 6 14.46 6.40 -3.83
CA ASP A 6 15.16 6.91 -2.65
C ASP A 6 14.18 7.11 -1.45
N PRO A 7 14.54 6.71 -0.21
CA PRO A 7 13.86 7.09 1.03
C PRO A 7 13.31 8.54 1.08
N GLU A 8 14.09 9.52 0.63
CA GLU A 8 13.78 10.96 0.69
C GLU A 8 12.65 11.38 -0.26
N THR A 9 12.31 10.58 -1.27
CA THR A 9 11.18 10.86 -2.17
C THR A 9 9.82 10.97 -1.48
N ILE A 10 9.73 10.53 -0.21
CA ILE A 10 8.55 10.70 0.64
C ILE A 10 8.16 12.18 0.81
N GLU A 11 9.14 13.10 0.80
CA GLU A 11 8.90 14.53 0.93
C GLU A 11 8.17 15.09 -0.30
N GLY A 12 8.40 14.50 -1.47
CA GLY A 12 7.65 14.82 -2.68
C GLY A 12 6.16 14.50 -2.56
N LEU A 13 5.80 13.39 -1.89
CA LEU A 13 4.39 13.05 -1.65
C LEU A 13 3.71 14.06 -0.73
N LYS A 14 4.40 14.48 0.34
CA LYS A 14 3.90 15.50 1.27
C LYS A 14 3.74 16.84 0.57
N TYR A 15 4.77 17.27 -0.17
CA TYR A 15 4.75 18.53 -0.91
C TYR A 15 3.62 18.59 -1.95
N ALA A 16 3.36 17.46 -2.64
CA ALA A 16 2.27 17.37 -3.61
C ALA A 16 0.87 17.42 -2.97
N GLY A 17 0.76 17.25 -1.65
CA GLY A 17 -0.51 17.31 -0.94
C GLY A 17 -1.40 16.09 -1.14
N PHE A 18 -0.82 14.89 -1.33
CA PHE A 18 -1.61 13.66 -1.44
C PHE A 18 -2.21 13.25 -0.08
N ASP A 19 -3.53 13.07 -0.03
CA ASP A 19 -4.21 12.56 1.17
C ASP A 19 -4.09 11.04 1.35
N VAL A 20 -4.10 10.27 0.26
CA VAL A 20 -4.04 8.79 0.27
C VAL A 20 -3.27 8.30 -0.96
N VAL A 21 -2.38 7.30 -0.79
CA VAL A 21 -1.67 6.64 -1.90
C VAL A 21 -2.06 5.16 -2.04
N SER A 22 -2.07 4.65 -3.28
CA SER A 22 -2.33 3.23 -3.52
C SER A 22 -1.03 2.44 -3.68
N LEU A 23 -0.91 1.36 -2.91
CA LEU A 23 0.18 0.37 -3.02
C LEU A 23 -0.23 -0.87 -3.81
N ALA A 24 -1.50 -0.97 -4.21
CA ALA A 24 -2.01 -2.05 -5.05
C ALA A 24 -1.47 -1.94 -6.48
N ASN A 25 -0.26 -2.44 -6.69
CA ASN A 25 0.36 -2.51 -8.01
C ASN A 25 1.22 -3.78 -8.16
N ASN A 26 1.57 -4.11 -9.40
CA ASN A 26 2.27 -5.32 -9.79
C ASN A 26 3.76 -5.36 -9.41
N HIS A 27 4.32 -4.31 -8.82
CA HIS A 27 5.74 -4.20 -8.45
C HIS A 27 5.98 -4.19 -6.92
N PHE A 28 4.92 -4.31 -6.09
CA PHE A 28 5.02 -4.25 -4.62
C PHE A 28 6.03 -5.21 -4.02
N GLY A 29 6.09 -6.41 -4.57
CA GLY A 29 7.01 -7.44 -4.12
C GLY A 29 8.38 -7.43 -4.81
N ASP A 30 8.73 -6.45 -5.64
CA ASP A 30 10.01 -6.46 -6.40
C ASP A 30 11.24 -6.53 -5.48
N GLN A 31 11.14 -5.91 -4.30
CA GLN A 31 12.20 -5.89 -3.27
C GLN A 31 11.96 -6.94 -2.17
N GLY A 32 11.08 -7.91 -2.44
CA GLY A 32 10.72 -8.97 -1.50
C GLY A 32 10.09 -8.46 -0.20
N VAL A 33 9.99 -9.37 0.78
CA VAL A 33 9.34 -9.09 2.09
C VAL A 33 10.03 -7.95 2.84
N ALA A 34 11.36 -7.86 2.76
CA ALA A 34 12.10 -6.77 3.41
C ALA A 34 11.72 -5.40 2.82
N GLY A 35 11.63 -5.27 1.50
CA GLY A 35 11.22 -4.03 0.85
C GLY A 35 9.75 -3.67 1.11
N MET A 36 8.86 -4.67 1.12
CA MET A 36 7.45 -4.48 1.46
C MET A 36 7.30 -3.92 2.89
N ASN A 37 7.94 -4.56 3.87
CA ASN A 37 7.92 -4.09 5.27
C ASN A 37 8.56 -2.71 5.42
N PHE A 38 9.68 -2.45 4.74
CA PHE A 38 10.30 -1.13 4.75
C PHE A 38 9.33 -0.07 4.27
N THR A 39 8.64 -0.28 3.14
CA THR A 39 7.71 0.70 2.59
C THR A 39 6.51 0.95 3.47
N LEU A 40 5.89 -0.11 3.98
CA LEU A 40 4.78 0.02 4.93
C LEU A 40 5.22 0.82 6.17
N SER A 41 6.38 0.48 6.75
CA SER A 41 6.95 1.20 7.89
C SER A 41 7.30 2.66 7.56
N HIS A 42 7.87 2.92 6.39
CA HIS A 42 8.30 4.25 5.96
C HIS A 42 7.13 5.19 5.73
N LEU A 43 6.04 4.70 5.13
CA LEU A 43 4.80 5.45 4.95
C LEU A 43 4.14 5.74 6.30
N ASN A 44 4.01 4.74 7.17
CA ASN A 44 3.47 4.90 8.52
C ASN A 44 4.26 5.93 9.35
N LYS A 45 5.59 5.86 9.35
CA LYS A 45 6.46 6.81 10.07
C LYS A 45 6.35 8.24 9.57
N ASN A 46 5.93 8.43 8.33
CA ASN A 46 5.78 9.74 7.69
C ASN A 46 4.32 10.18 7.60
N GLU A 47 3.42 9.47 8.29
CA GLU A 47 1.98 9.79 8.36
C GLU A 47 1.32 9.89 6.97
N ILE A 48 1.83 9.10 6.02
CA ILE A 48 1.22 8.98 4.68
C ILE A 48 0.22 7.84 4.70
N GLU A 49 -1.03 8.16 4.45
CA GLU A 49 -2.10 7.18 4.39
C GLU A 49 -2.01 6.36 3.11
N PHE A 50 -2.20 5.04 3.21
CA PHE A 50 -2.14 4.14 2.07
C PHE A 50 -3.19 3.04 2.10
N ILE A 51 -3.44 2.45 0.93
CA ILE A 51 -4.39 1.36 0.72
C ILE A 51 -3.80 0.27 -0.19
N GLY A 52 -4.42 -0.91 -0.16
CA GLY A 52 -4.20 -1.97 -1.15
C GLY A 52 -2.92 -2.79 -0.97
N ALA A 53 -2.17 -2.53 0.10
CA ALA A 53 -1.15 -3.41 0.63
C ALA A 53 -1.10 -3.30 2.15
N GLY A 54 -0.59 -4.32 2.83
CA GLY A 54 -0.51 -4.34 4.28
C GLY A 54 0.31 -5.51 4.80
N GLU A 55 0.54 -5.52 6.11
CA GLU A 55 1.30 -6.57 6.82
C GLU A 55 0.59 -7.93 6.81
N SER A 56 -0.71 -7.92 6.53
CA SER A 56 -1.56 -9.11 6.39
C SER A 56 -2.66 -8.88 5.36
N GLU A 57 -3.34 -9.94 4.93
CA GLU A 57 -4.49 -9.85 4.01
C GLU A 57 -5.60 -8.94 4.56
N VAL A 58 -5.88 -9.01 5.87
CA VAL A 58 -6.89 -8.16 6.52
C VAL A 58 -6.48 -6.69 6.41
N LYS A 59 -5.22 -6.37 6.71
CA LYS A 59 -4.69 -5.01 6.64
C LYS A 59 -4.61 -4.49 5.21
N ALA A 60 -4.23 -5.35 4.25
CA ALA A 60 -4.17 -4.97 2.84
C ALA A 60 -5.54 -4.59 2.27
N ARG A 61 -6.62 -5.18 2.81
CA ARG A 61 -8.02 -4.92 2.41
C ARG A 61 -8.71 -3.83 3.25
N GLU A 62 -8.05 -3.30 4.28
CA GLU A 62 -8.65 -2.29 5.16
C GLU A 62 -8.91 -1.00 4.35
N PRO A 63 -10.17 -0.50 4.30
CA PRO A 63 -10.45 0.73 3.61
C PRO A 63 -9.85 1.92 4.37
N LYS A 64 -9.30 2.90 3.65
CA LYS A 64 -9.03 4.20 4.25
C LYS A 64 -10.25 5.10 4.07
N ILE A 65 -10.78 5.60 5.19
CA ILE A 65 -11.91 6.53 5.19
C ILE A 65 -11.40 7.92 5.58
N ILE A 66 -11.63 8.90 4.71
CA ILE A 66 -11.36 10.32 5.00
C ILE A 66 -12.67 11.10 4.95
N GLU A 67 -12.79 12.13 5.78
CA GLU A 67 -13.94 13.03 5.79
C GLU A 67 -13.51 14.45 5.40
N ARG A 68 -14.25 15.07 4.48
CA ARG A 68 -14.04 16.45 4.03
C ARG A 68 -15.41 17.11 3.85
N ASN A 69 -15.62 18.28 4.48
CA ASN A 69 -16.86 19.05 4.38
C ASN A 69 -18.14 18.21 4.66
N GLY A 70 -18.09 17.31 5.64
CA GLY A 70 -19.20 16.43 6.00
C GLY A 70 -19.45 15.25 5.06
N VAL A 71 -18.60 15.04 4.05
CA VAL A 71 -18.67 13.89 3.13
C VAL A 71 -17.55 12.90 3.45
N LYS A 72 -17.92 11.62 3.61
CA LYS A 72 -16.99 10.52 3.84
C LYS A 72 -16.64 9.83 2.52
N PHE A 73 -15.35 9.65 2.29
CA PHE A 73 -14.79 8.96 1.13
C PHE A 73 -14.08 7.69 1.61
N ALA A 74 -14.48 6.53 1.11
CA ALA A 74 -13.81 5.27 1.37
C ALA A 74 -12.95 4.88 0.16
N PHE A 75 -11.68 4.63 0.40
CA PHE A 75 -10.73 4.18 -0.61
C PHE A 75 -10.34 2.73 -0.36
N LEU A 76 -10.42 1.92 -1.41
CA LEU A 76 -9.92 0.55 -1.41
C LEU A 76 -9.01 0.36 -2.62
N GLY A 77 -7.88 -0.31 -2.41
CA GLY A 77 -6.94 -0.67 -3.47
C GLY A 77 -6.92 -2.19 -3.64
N TYR A 78 -7.03 -2.66 -4.88
CA TYR A 78 -6.89 -4.07 -5.22
C TYR A 78 -5.99 -4.19 -6.44
N ASN A 79 -5.02 -5.08 -6.36
CA ASN A 79 -4.30 -5.56 -7.52
C ASN A 79 -5.13 -6.66 -8.21
N ASP A 80 -4.67 -7.13 -9.37
CA ASP A 80 -5.31 -8.16 -10.17
C ASP A 80 -5.58 -9.45 -9.36
N THR A 81 -6.29 -10.37 -10.00
CA THR A 81 -6.60 -11.70 -9.52
C THR A 81 -5.38 -12.48 -9.04
N LYS A 82 -5.61 -13.43 -8.12
CA LYS A 82 -4.56 -14.35 -7.62
C LYS A 82 -3.77 -15.06 -8.72
N SER A 83 -4.41 -15.34 -9.87
CA SER A 83 -3.76 -15.99 -11.01
C SER A 83 -2.90 -15.05 -11.86
N ALA A 84 -3.20 -13.76 -11.86
CA ALA A 84 -2.51 -12.77 -12.69
C ALA A 84 -1.30 -12.15 -11.97
N ILE A 85 -1.32 -12.07 -10.64
CA ILE A 85 -0.21 -11.50 -9.88
C ILE A 85 0.99 -12.47 -9.74
N ARG A 86 2.19 -11.90 -9.61
CA ARG A 86 3.41 -12.68 -9.34
C ARG A 86 3.28 -13.46 -8.03
N LYS A 87 3.76 -14.71 -8.03
CA LYS A 87 3.78 -15.56 -6.83
C LYS A 87 4.52 -14.85 -5.69
N GLY A 88 3.90 -14.84 -4.52
CA GLY A 88 4.45 -14.23 -3.31
C GLY A 88 4.19 -12.73 -3.15
N TYR A 89 3.44 -12.10 -4.06
CA TYR A 89 3.11 -10.66 -3.94
C TYR A 89 1.80 -10.44 -3.17
N ALA A 90 0.91 -11.44 -3.15
CA ALA A 90 -0.33 -11.39 -2.39
C ALA A 90 -0.04 -11.33 -0.90
N ALA A 91 -0.73 -10.45 -0.18
CA ALA A 91 -0.78 -10.52 1.28
C ALA A 91 -1.42 -11.84 1.72
N THR A 92 -0.93 -12.40 2.82
CA THR A 92 -1.53 -13.57 3.48
C THR A 92 -1.76 -13.27 4.96
N SER A 93 -2.18 -14.25 5.77
CA SER A 93 -2.24 -14.06 7.23
C SER A 93 -0.86 -13.81 7.85
N GLU A 94 0.20 -14.37 7.26
CA GLU A 94 1.56 -14.38 7.82
C GLU A 94 2.58 -13.53 7.04
N LYS A 95 2.18 -12.93 5.92
CA LYS A 95 3.10 -12.22 5.02
C LYS A 95 2.51 -10.91 4.50
N PRO A 96 3.35 -9.85 4.44
CA PRO A 96 2.95 -8.60 3.82
C PRO A 96 2.77 -8.81 2.31
N GLY A 97 1.93 -7.98 1.70
CA GLY A 97 1.71 -7.98 0.27
C GLY A 97 0.55 -7.10 -0.15
N VAL A 98 0.14 -7.23 -1.41
CA VAL A 98 -1.01 -6.51 -1.97
C VAL A 98 -2.32 -7.25 -1.71
N ALA A 99 -3.41 -6.49 -1.60
CA ALA A 99 -4.75 -7.05 -1.69
C ALA A 99 -5.03 -7.45 -3.14
N VAL A 100 -5.61 -8.64 -3.33
CA VAL A 100 -5.96 -9.19 -4.65
C VAL A 100 -7.46 -9.16 -4.86
N LEU A 101 -7.86 -8.86 -6.10
CA LEU A 101 -9.24 -8.99 -6.54
C LEU A 101 -9.63 -10.48 -6.50
N THR A 102 -10.73 -10.79 -5.81
CA THR A 102 -11.23 -12.17 -5.61
C THR A 102 -12.52 -12.38 -6.34
#